data_AF-A0A1L3GF11-F1
#
_entry.id   AF-A0A1L3GF11-F1
#
_cell.length_a   1.000
_cell.length_b   1.000
_cell.length_c   1.000
_cell.angle_alpha   90.00
_cell.angle_beta   90.00
_cell.angle_gamma   90.00
#
_symmetry.space_group_name_H-M   'P 1'
#
loop_
_entity.id
_entity.type
_entity.pdbx_description
1 polymer ?
#
loop_
_entity_poly.entity_id
_entity_poly.type
_entity_poly.pdbx_seq_one_letter_code
_entity_poly.pdbx_strand_id
1 'polypeptide(L)'
;MSRGNLSRLGGMLKIYAESGVKRVNFAYPHALGNARKNRHLLLPRYTELGGCLEALIGAAQEFEVAIDFEAVPFCVIPAFPELVGELHELRGSEKRFTPVHDKTRDWNHARRAIKAKGPGCSRCVYDMICEGSWSEYLAWFGDVDLKPVEQDSPGVQKALEMIVRLCRKGSVPCG
;
A
#
# COMPACT_ATOMS: atom_id res chain seq x y z
N MET A 1 -3.74 -4.28 8.89
CA MET A 1 -4.86 -5.10 8.40
C MET A 1 -4.50 -6.58 8.51
N SER A 2 -4.78 -7.21 9.65
CA SER A 2 -4.53 -8.66 9.83
C SER A 2 -5.78 -9.45 9.44
N ARG A 3 -5.60 -10.74 9.14
CA ARG A 3 -6.70 -11.67 8.82
C ARG A 3 -7.85 -11.58 9.85
N GLY A 4 -7.50 -11.48 11.14
CA GLY A 4 -8.47 -11.42 12.23
C GLY A 4 -9.27 -10.10 12.34
N ASN A 5 -8.87 -9.03 11.65
CA ASN A 5 -9.57 -7.74 11.72
C ASN A 5 -10.11 -7.20 10.39
N LEU A 6 -9.91 -7.91 9.27
CA LEU A 6 -10.36 -7.45 7.94
C LEU A 6 -11.85 -7.13 7.88
N SER A 7 -12.70 -8.00 8.42
CA SER A 7 -14.15 -7.80 8.43
C SER A 7 -14.61 -6.65 9.33
N ARG A 8 -13.72 -6.11 10.16
CA ARG A 8 -14.02 -5.05 11.14
C ARG A 8 -13.50 -3.67 10.72
N LEU A 9 -12.78 -3.58 9.61
CA LEU A 9 -12.11 -2.33 9.20
C LEU A 9 -13.10 -1.17 9.03
N GLY A 10 -14.26 -1.40 8.41
CA GLY A 10 -15.30 -0.37 8.25
C GLY A 10 -15.87 0.11 9.60
N GLY A 11 -16.12 -0.81 10.53
CA GLY A 11 -16.57 -0.46 11.89
C GLY A 11 -15.52 0.31 12.69
N MET A 12 -14.24 -0.04 12.54
CA MET A 12 -13.14 0.72 13.12
C MET A 12 -13.07 2.14 12.54
N LEU A 13 -13.23 2.27 11.22
CA LEU A 13 -13.21 3.57 10.55
C LEU A 13 -14.35 4.48 11.03
N LYS A 14 -15.54 3.92 11.25
CA LYS A 14 -16.66 4.66 11.85
C LYS A 14 -16.28 5.25 13.21
N ILE A 15 -15.71 4.43 14.10
CA ILE A 15 -15.27 4.90 15.43
C ILE A 15 -14.21 6.01 15.29
N TYR A 16 -13.28 5.88 14.35
CA TYR A 16 -12.28 6.91 14.07
C TYR A 16 -12.92 8.21 13.58
N ALA A 17 -13.89 8.13 12.68
CA ALA A 17 -14.64 9.29 12.19
C ALA A 17 -15.38 10.01 13.33
N GLU A 18 -16.11 9.26 14.17
CA GLU A 18 -16.82 9.78 15.35
C GLU A 18 -15.87 10.42 16.37
N SER A 19 -14.62 9.95 16.42
CA SER A 19 -13.56 10.52 17.27
C SER A 19 -12.88 11.76 16.65
N GLY A 20 -13.33 12.22 15.47
CA GLY A 20 -12.79 13.39 14.78
C GLY A 20 -11.50 13.13 13.97
N VAL A 21 -11.11 11.87 13.77
CA VAL A 21 -9.95 11.52 12.95
C VAL A 21 -10.21 11.93 11.49
N LYS A 22 -9.25 12.64 10.89
CA LYS A 22 -9.35 13.15 9.51
C LYS A 22 -8.63 12.30 8.48
N ARG A 23 -7.66 11.49 8.92
CA ARG A 23 -6.89 10.61 8.05
C ARG A 23 -6.52 9.32 8.75
N VAL A 24 -6.64 8.19 8.06
CA VAL A 24 -6.23 6.87 8.55
C VAL A 24 -5.36 6.18 7.50
N ASN A 25 -4.13 5.82 7.87
CA ASN A 25 -3.30 4.92 7.07
C ASN A 25 -3.57 3.47 7.50
N PHE A 26 -3.88 2.61 6.52
CA PHE A 26 -4.06 1.19 6.73
C PHE A 26 -2.86 0.43 6.19
N ALA A 27 -2.04 -0.11 7.09
CA ALA A 27 -0.86 -0.88 6.72
C ALA A 27 -1.15 -2.38 6.56
N TYR A 28 -0.64 -2.97 5.47
CA TYR A 28 -0.55 -4.42 5.34
C TYR A 28 0.62 -4.96 6.21
N PRO A 29 0.40 -5.97 7.07
CA PRO A 29 1.36 -6.29 8.12
C PRO A 29 2.70 -6.81 7.59
N HIS A 30 3.79 -6.28 8.12
CA HIS A 30 5.15 -6.82 7.94
C HIS A 30 5.39 -7.91 9.00
N ALA A 31 5.26 -9.19 8.63
CA ALA A 31 5.28 -10.28 9.61
C ALA A 31 6.70 -10.70 9.97
N LEU A 32 7.28 -10.09 11.00
CA LEU A 32 8.59 -10.46 11.54
C LEU A 32 8.48 -11.27 12.84
N GLY A 33 9.60 -11.85 13.29
CA GLY A 33 9.68 -12.55 14.58
C GLY A 33 8.64 -13.66 14.76
N ASN A 34 7.82 -13.57 15.82
CA ASN A 34 6.75 -14.54 16.07
C ASN A 34 5.59 -14.45 15.07
N ALA A 35 5.35 -13.28 14.47
CA ALA A 35 4.34 -13.14 13.43
C ALA A 35 4.70 -13.94 12.18
N ARG A 36 6.00 -14.02 11.83
CA ARG A 36 6.50 -14.90 10.75
C ARG A 36 6.17 -16.37 10.99
N LYS A 37 6.35 -16.86 12.22
CA LYS A 37 6.05 -18.26 12.60
C LYS A 37 4.56 -18.57 12.46
N ASN A 38 3.71 -17.57 12.72
CA ASN A 38 2.25 -17.67 12.69
C ASN A 38 1.61 -16.99 11.47
N ARG A 39 2.37 -16.80 10.39
CA ARG A 39 1.96 -15.98 9.24
C ARG A 39 0.60 -16.35 8.67
N HIS A 40 0.28 -17.64 8.60
CA HIS A 40 -0.99 -18.13 8.04
C HIS A 40 -2.21 -17.70 8.86
N LEU A 41 -2.03 -17.50 10.17
CA LEU A 41 -3.09 -17.03 11.07
C LEU A 41 -3.27 -15.51 11.00
N LEU A 42 -2.20 -14.77 10.69
CA LEU A 42 -2.17 -13.31 10.80
C LEU A 42 -2.28 -12.58 9.47
N LEU A 43 -1.66 -13.11 8.42
CA LEU A 43 -1.59 -12.48 7.12
C LEU A 43 -2.72 -12.96 6.22
N PRO A 44 -3.58 -12.05 5.73
CA PRO A 44 -4.47 -12.35 4.63
C PRO A 44 -3.69 -12.32 3.31
N ARG A 45 -4.03 -13.17 2.35
CA ARG A 45 -3.56 -13.01 0.97
C ARG A 45 -4.14 -11.73 0.38
N TYR A 46 -3.44 -11.13 -0.57
CA TYR A 46 -3.95 -9.95 -1.27
C TYR A 46 -5.27 -10.23 -2.01
N THR A 47 -5.50 -11.44 -2.53
CA THR A 47 -6.82 -11.82 -3.09
C THR A 47 -7.95 -11.81 -2.07
N GLU A 48 -7.64 -12.03 -0.78
CA GLU A 48 -8.62 -11.95 0.31
C GLU A 48 -8.87 -10.49 0.75
N LEU A 49 -7.96 -9.57 0.40
CA LEU A 49 -8.09 -8.15 0.75
C LEU A 49 -9.05 -7.40 -0.18
N GLY A 50 -9.01 -7.66 -1.48
CA GLY A 50 -9.64 -6.81 -2.51
C GLY A 50 -11.05 -6.32 -2.15
N GLY A 51 -11.99 -7.25 -1.94
CA GLY A 51 -13.38 -6.90 -1.58
C GLY A 51 -13.51 -6.21 -0.22
N CYS A 52 -12.67 -6.54 0.76
CA CYS A 52 -12.66 -5.84 2.05
C CYS A 52 -12.14 -4.39 1.91
N LEU A 53 -11.15 -4.16 1.04
CA LEU A 53 -10.61 -2.83 0.79
C LEU A 53 -11.60 -1.96 0.02
N GLU A 54 -12.29 -2.51 -0.98
CA GLU A 54 -13.36 -1.79 -1.69
C GLU A 54 -14.47 -1.34 -0.73
N ALA A 55 -14.92 -2.24 0.15
CA ALA A 55 -15.91 -1.88 1.18
C ALA A 55 -15.39 -0.81 2.15
N LEU A 56 -14.12 -0.89 2.56
CA LEU A 56 -13.49 0.10 3.41
C LEU A 56 -13.38 1.47 2.71
N ILE A 57 -13.07 1.49 1.42
CA ILE A 57 -13.02 2.72 0.60
C ILE A 57 -14.40 3.36 0.53
N GLY A 58 -15.45 2.57 0.30
CA GLY A 58 -16.83 3.06 0.34
C GLY A 58 -17.18 3.68 1.70
N ALA A 59 -16.85 3.01 2.80
CA ALA A 59 -17.05 3.54 4.15
C ALA A 59 -16.25 4.82 4.41
N ALA A 60 -15.03 4.93 3.90
CA ALA A 60 -14.21 6.14 4.02
C ALA A 60 -14.83 7.34 3.31
N GLN A 61 -15.44 7.11 2.15
CA GLN A 61 -16.19 8.12 1.41
C GLN A 61 -17.45 8.54 2.17
N GLU A 62 -18.20 7.58 2.72
CA GLU A 62 -19.40 7.84 3.53
C GLU A 62 -19.09 8.67 4.77
N PHE A 63 -18.00 8.36 5.48
CA PHE A 63 -17.61 9.04 6.71
C PHE A 63 -16.72 10.27 6.50
N GLU A 64 -16.43 10.63 5.25
CA GLU A 64 -15.54 11.74 4.89
C GLU A 64 -14.16 11.69 5.57
N VAL A 65 -13.61 10.48 5.71
CA VAL A 65 -12.27 10.26 6.29
C VAL A 65 -11.29 9.95 5.16
N ALA A 66 -10.19 10.71 5.07
CA ALA A 66 -9.14 10.40 4.12
C ALA A 66 -8.44 9.09 4.50
N ILE A 67 -8.23 8.19 3.54
CA ILE A 67 -7.49 6.96 3.78
C ILE A 67 -6.35 6.79 2.79
N ASP A 68 -5.36 5.99 3.17
CA ASP A 68 -4.32 5.51 2.28
C ASP A 68 -3.82 4.14 2.78
N PHE A 69 -3.18 3.39 1.89
CA PHE A 69 -2.73 2.03 2.14
C PHE A 69 -1.22 1.93 2.06
N GLU A 70 -0.61 1.44 3.15
CA GLU A 70 0.80 1.09 3.16
C GLU A 70 0.98 -0.40 2.84
N ALA A 71 1.97 -0.71 2.00
CA ALA A 71 2.32 -2.08 1.62
C ALA A 71 1.19 -2.87 0.93
N VAL A 72 0.26 -2.16 0.29
CA VAL A 72 -0.75 -2.70 -0.63
C VAL A 72 -0.36 -2.26 -2.05
N PRO A 73 0.10 -3.19 -2.91
CA PRO A 73 0.47 -2.85 -4.29
C PRO A 73 -0.72 -2.35 -5.12
N PHE A 74 -0.44 -1.54 -6.13
CA PHE A 74 -1.44 -1.02 -7.09
C PHE A 74 -2.37 -2.08 -7.68
N CYS A 75 -1.85 -3.28 -7.93
CA CYS A 75 -2.63 -4.39 -8.50
C CYS A 75 -3.68 -4.99 -7.57
N VAL A 76 -3.65 -4.66 -6.27
CA VAL A 76 -4.64 -5.14 -5.28
C VAL A 76 -5.89 -4.25 -5.28
N ILE A 77 -5.74 -2.97 -5.60
CA ILE A 77 -6.83 -1.98 -5.69
C ILE A 77 -6.73 -1.17 -6.99
N PRO A 78 -6.77 -1.81 -8.17
CA PRO A 78 -6.44 -1.18 -9.44
C PRO A 78 -7.38 -0.02 -9.84
N ALA A 79 -8.59 0.02 -9.26
CA ALA A 79 -9.56 1.11 -9.47
C ALA A 79 -9.30 2.36 -8.60
N PHE A 80 -8.46 2.24 -7.56
CA PHE A 80 -8.17 3.30 -6.58
C PHE A 80 -6.65 3.47 -6.34
N PRO A 81 -5.83 3.60 -7.40
CA PRO A 81 -4.38 3.71 -7.26
C PRO A 81 -3.94 4.97 -6.49
N GLU A 82 -4.78 6.00 -6.44
CA GLU A 82 -4.58 7.22 -5.65
C GLU A 82 -4.38 6.96 -4.15
N LEU A 83 -4.88 5.82 -3.65
CA LEU A 83 -4.81 5.42 -2.25
C LEU A 83 -3.55 4.62 -1.92
N VAL A 84 -2.73 4.26 -2.90
CA VAL A 84 -1.49 3.50 -2.69
C VAL A 84 -0.41 4.42 -2.15
N GLY A 85 0.14 4.07 -0.98
CA GLY A 85 1.10 4.91 -0.25
C GLY A 85 2.36 5.29 -1.03
N GLU A 86 2.78 4.47 -2.01
CA GLU A 86 3.97 4.73 -2.85
C GLU A 86 3.84 6.04 -3.65
N LEU A 87 2.63 6.47 -4.01
CA LEU A 87 2.42 7.80 -4.64
C LEU A 87 2.77 8.95 -3.69
N HIS A 88 2.61 8.77 -2.37
CA HIS A 88 3.04 9.75 -1.39
C HIS A 88 4.56 9.74 -1.22
N GLU A 89 5.21 8.58 -1.38
CA GLU A 89 6.66 8.44 -1.33
C GLU A 89 7.37 9.12 -2.51
N LEU A 90 6.69 9.27 -3.66
CA LEU A 90 7.22 10.00 -4.81
C LEU A 90 7.54 11.47 -4.50
N ARG A 91 6.94 12.07 -3.47
CA ARG A 91 7.16 13.49 -3.11
C ARG A 91 8.60 13.82 -2.67
N GLY A 92 9.45 12.81 -2.44
CA GLY A 92 10.88 12.99 -2.27
C GLY A 92 11.33 13.62 -0.95
N SER A 93 10.53 13.58 0.11
CA SER A 93 10.97 14.06 1.42
C SER A 93 12.01 13.12 2.03
N GLU A 94 13.08 13.66 2.61
CA GLU A 94 13.99 12.89 3.45
C GLU A 94 13.23 12.32 4.65
N LYS A 95 13.23 10.99 4.79
CA LYS A 95 12.58 10.29 5.89
C LYS A 95 13.63 9.46 6.61
N ARG A 96 13.75 9.66 7.92
CA ARG A 96 14.66 8.90 8.79
C ARG A 96 13.87 8.19 9.86
N PHE A 97 14.33 7.01 10.24
CA PHE A 97 13.77 6.25 11.36
C PHE A 97 14.88 5.62 12.18
N THR A 98 14.64 5.45 13.47
CA THR A 98 15.57 4.82 14.41
C THR A 98 14.84 3.68 15.10
N PRO A 99 15.06 2.43 14.68
CA PRO A 99 14.51 1.29 15.40
C PRO A 99 15.02 1.27 16.84
N VAL A 100 14.21 0.73 17.74
CA VAL A 100 14.61 0.55 19.14
C VAL A 100 15.87 -0.33 19.17
N HIS A 101 16.93 0.15 19.84
CA HIS A 101 18.24 -0.50 19.92
C HIS A 101 19.01 -0.63 18.59
N ASP A 102 18.72 0.20 17.60
CA ASP A 102 19.42 0.19 16.31
C ASP A 102 19.85 1.62 15.90
N LYS A 103 20.60 1.73 14.81
CA LYS A 103 21.04 3.00 14.25
C LYS A 103 19.92 3.67 13.44
N THR A 104 19.97 4.99 13.37
CA THR A 104 19.12 5.75 12.44
C THR A 104 19.44 5.34 11.00
N ARG A 105 18.39 5.12 10.21
CA ARG A 105 18.48 4.70 8.80
C ARG A 105 17.69 5.65 7.92
N ASP A 106 18.12 5.75 6.66
CA ASP A 106 17.33 6.38 5.61
C ASP A 106 16.17 5.47 5.22
N TRP A 107 14.94 5.92 5.49
CA TRP A 107 13.74 5.19 5.15
C TRP A 107 13.56 5.07 3.64
N ASN A 108 14.00 6.07 2.85
CA ASN A 108 13.92 6.03 1.39
C ASN A 108 14.79 4.91 0.79
N HIS A 109 15.81 4.46 1.49
CA HIS A 109 16.58 3.28 1.09
C HIS A 109 16.01 2.01 1.73
N ALA A 110 15.82 2.03 3.05
CA ALA A 110 15.46 0.85 3.83
C ALA A 110 14.11 0.24 3.40
N ARG A 111 13.10 1.07 3.09
CA ARG A 111 11.78 0.57 2.68
C ARG A 111 11.83 -0.23 1.38
N ARG A 112 12.66 0.17 0.41
CA ARG A 112 12.80 -0.52 -0.89
C ARG A 112 13.53 -1.85 -0.74
N ALA A 113 14.50 -1.92 0.14
CA ALA A 113 15.30 -3.12 0.37
C ALA A 113 14.49 -4.30 0.94
N ILE A 114 13.32 -4.03 1.54
CA ILE A 114 12.43 -5.04 2.12
C ILE A 114 11.17 -5.30 1.27
N LYS A 115 11.17 -4.80 0.02
CA LYS A 115 10.12 -5.06 -0.97
C LYS A 115 10.65 -5.91 -2.10
N ALA A 116 9.73 -6.62 -2.76
CA ALA A 116 10.05 -7.39 -3.94
C ALA A 116 8.87 -7.40 -4.93
N LYS A 117 9.23 -7.63 -6.20
CA LYS A 117 8.32 -7.71 -7.34
C LYS A 117 8.25 -9.13 -7.87
N GLY A 118 7.08 -9.52 -8.38
CA GLY A 118 6.91 -10.78 -9.09
C GLY A 118 7.39 -10.70 -10.55
N PRO A 119 7.60 -11.85 -11.21
CA PRO A 119 7.99 -11.91 -12.63
C PRO A 119 7.07 -11.14 -13.59
N GLY A 120 5.78 -11.03 -13.28
CA GLY A 120 4.82 -10.27 -14.09
C GLY A 120 4.98 -8.76 -14.02
N CYS A 121 5.65 -8.22 -12.98
CA CYS A 121 5.70 -6.78 -12.73
C CYS A 121 6.34 -5.99 -13.87
N SER A 122 7.28 -6.56 -14.62
CA SER A 122 7.91 -5.90 -15.78
C SER A 122 6.94 -5.54 -16.91
N ARG A 123 5.72 -6.12 -16.91
CA ARG A 123 4.64 -5.79 -17.86
C ARG A 123 3.57 -4.89 -17.26
N CYS A 124 3.70 -4.48 -15.99
CA CYS A 124 2.73 -3.67 -15.28
C CYS A 124 2.95 -2.19 -15.60
N VAL A 125 1.87 -1.43 -15.84
CA VAL A 125 1.94 0.03 -16.06
C VAL A 125 2.58 0.78 -14.88
N TYR A 126 2.52 0.21 -13.67
CA TYR A 126 3.08 0.80 -12.46
C TYR A 126 4.49 0.30 -12.12
N ASP A 127 5.16 -0.46 -12.98
CA ASP A 127 6.47 -1.06 -12.66
C ASP A 127 7.48 0.00 -12.19
N MET A 128 7.54 1.16 -12.84
CA MET A 128 8.52 2.19 -12.48
C MET A 128 8.31 2.83 -11.10
N ILE A 129 7.09 2.79 -10.55
CA ILE A 129 6.75 3.51 -9.30
C ILE A 129 6.36 2.60 -8.14
N CYS A 130 5.88 1.38 -8.43
CA CYS A 130 5.54 0.39 -7.42
C CYS A 130 6.84 -0.21 -6.86
N GLU A 131 7.00 -0.25 -5.54
CA GLU A 131 8.15 -0.87 -4.89
C GLU A 131 7.93 -2.38 -4.72
N GLY A 132 6.68 -2.83 -4.80
CA GLY A 132 6.26 -4.23 -4.72
C GLY A 132 5.66 -4.59 -3.37
N SER A 133 5.40 -5.88 -3.13
CA SER A 133 4.96 -6.35 -1.82
C SER A 133 6.14 -6.49 -0.86
N TRP A 134 5.88 -6.78 0.42
CA TRP A 134 6.95 -7.26 1.31
C TRP A 134 7.66 -8.48 0.69
N SER A 135 8.99 -8.52 0.77
CA SER A 135 9.76 -9.61 0.15
C SER A 135 9.38 -10.99 0.70
N GLU A 136 9.06 -11.06 1.99
CA GLU A 136 8.62 -12.30 2.61
C GLU A 136 7.23 -12.76 2.14
N TYR A 137 6.37 -11.85 1.66
CA TYR A 137 5.08 -12.22 1.08
C TYR A 137 5.28 -13.13 -0.14
N LEU A 138 6.10 -12.70 -1.10
CA LEU A 138 6.42 -13.48 -2.29
C LEU A 138 7.09 -14.80 -1.92
N ALA A 139 7.99 -14.78 -0.93
CA ALA A 139 8.66 -15.99 -0.46
C ALA A 139 7.69 -17.03 0.16
N TRP A 140 6.53 -16.60 0.67
CA TRP A 140 5.58 -17.49 1.35
C TRP A 140 4.36 -17.86 0.51
N PHE A 141 3.86 -16.94 -0.30
CA PHE A 141 2.59 -17.08 -1.01
C PHE A 141 2.75 -17.08 -2.54
N GLY A 142 3.96 -16.83 -3.03
CA GLY A 142 4.24 -16.64 -4.46
C GLY A 142 3.66 -15.32 -4.97
N ASP A 143 3.56 -15.23 -6.30
CA ASP A 143 3.14 -14.05 -7.04
C ASP A 143 1.72 -14.15 -7.59
N VAL A 144 0.99 -15.24 -7.30
CA VAL A 144 -0.36 -15.51 -7.84
C VAL A 144 -1.37 -14.39 -7.53
N ASP A 145 -1.18 -13.66 -6.43
CA ASP A 145 -2.04 -12.51 -6.09
C ASP A 145 -1.66 -11.21 -6.80
N LEU A 146 -0.49 -11.14 -7.43
CA LEU A 146 0.09 -9.93 -7.99
C LEU A 146 -0.03 -9.95 -9.50
N LYS A 147 -1.16 -9.45 -10.00
CA LYS A 147 -1.45 -9.39 -11.43
C LYS A 147 -1.04 -8.04 -12.01
N PRO A 148 -0.32 -7.99 -13.14
CA PRO A 148 0.02 -6.72 -13.77
C PRO A 148 -1.23 -5.89 -14.06
N VAL A 149 -1.17 -4.58 -13.79
CA VAL A 149 -2.23 -3.65 -14.19
C VAL A 149 -1.95 -3.20 -15.62
N GLU A 150 -2.96 -3.36 -16.47
CA GLU A 150 -2.94 -2.95 -17.87
C GLU A 150 -3.18 -1.43 -18.01
N GLN A 151 -2.69 -0.87 -19.11
CA GLN A 151 -2.68 0.58 -19.33
C GLN A 151 -4.09 1.20 -19.43
N ASP A 152 -5.07 0.43 -19.88
CA ASP A 152 -6.47 0.82 -20.04
C ASP A 152 -7.31 0.64 -18.76
N SER A 153 -6.70 0.17 -17.67
CA SER A 153 -7.39 0.03 -16.39
C SER A 153 -7.92 1.39 -15.88
N PRO A 154 -9.19 1.48 -15.42
CA PRO A 154 -9.83 2.76 -15.08
C PRO A 154 -9.08 3.65 -14.07
N GLY A 155 -8.30 3.06 -13.16
CA GLY A 155 -7.54 3.81 -12.17
C GLY A 155 -6.30 4.51 -12.75
N VAL A 156 -5.75 4.03 -13.86
CA VAL A 156 -4.45 4.50 -14.40
C VAL A 156 -4.46 6.00 -14.69
N GLN A 157 -5.54 6.50 -15.28
CA GLN A 157 -5.67 7.92 -15.59
C GLN A 157 -5.59 8.80 -14.33
N LYS A 158 -6.24 8.40 -13.22
CA LYS A 158 -6.16 9.13 -11.94
C LYS A 158 -4.74 9.14 -11.37
N ALA A 159 -4.04 8.00 -11.44
CA ALA A 159 -2.66 7.92 -10.97
C ALA A 159 -1.74 8.83 -11.79
N LEU A 160 -1.89 8.84 -13.12
CA LEU A 160 -1.13 9.71 -14.01
C LEU A 160 -1.36 11.19 -13.69
N GLU A 161 -2.62 11.60 -13.49
CA GLU A 161 -2.95 12.98 -13.10
C GLU A 161 -2.29 13.40 -11.79
N MET A 162 -2.27 12.50 -10.79
CA MET A 162 -1.55 12.74 -9.54
C MET A 162 -0.05 12.88 -9.76
N ILE A 163 0.57 11.99 -10.53
CA ILE A 163 2.00 12.04 -10.83
C ILE A 163 2.36 13.34 -11.54
N VAL A 164 1.62 13.71 -12.59
CA VAL A 164 1.80 14.98 -13.31
C VAL A 164 1.67 16.18 -12.37
N ARG A 165 0.72 16.15 -11.43
CA ARG A 165 0.58 17.22 -10.43
C ARG A 165 1.78 17.29 -9.48
N LEU A 166 2.35 16.15 -9.08
CA LEU A 166 3.55 16.09 -8.23
C LEU A 166 4.79 16.59 -8.98
N CYS A 167 4.95 16.19 -10.23
CA CYS A 167 5.95 16.67 -11.18
C CYS A 167 5.92 18.19 -11.33
N ARG A 168 4.73 18.78 -11.60
CA ARG A 168 4.55 20.23 -11.72
C ARG A 168 4.89 21.02 -10.46
N LYS A 169 4.79 20.39 -9.28
CA LYS A 169 5.15 20.98 -7.99
C LYS A 169 6.63 20.85 -7.66
N GLY A 170 7.45 20.32 -8.57
CA GLY A 170 8.87 20.06 -8.35
C GLY A 170 9.14 18.94 -7.32
N SER A 171 8.13 18.13 -6.99
CA SER A 171 8.24 17.08 -5.97
C SER A 171 8.72 15.74 -6.54
N VAL A 172 8.82 15.61 -7.87
CA VAL A 172 9.29 14.41 -8.59
C VAL A 172 10.18 14.88 -9.76
N PRO A 173 11.38 14.29 -9.98
CA PRO A 173 12.17 14.56 -11.18
C PRO A 173 11.39 14.15 -12.42
N CYS A 174 11.14 15.10 -13.33
CA CYS A 174 10.53 14.79 -14.63
C CYS A 174 11.66 14.44 -15.59
N GLY A 175 11.75 13.18 -16.00
CA GLY A 175 12.68 12.68 -17.02
C GLY A 175 11.93 11.79 -18.00
#